data_AF-A0AAU0NY78-F1
#
_entry.id   AF-A0AAU0NY78-F1
#
_cell.length_a   1.000
_cell.length_b   1.000
_cell.length_c   1.000
_cell.angle_alpha   90.00
_cell.angle_beta   90.00
_cell.angle_gamma   90.00
#
_symmetry.space_group_name_H-M   'P 1'
#
loop_
_entity.id
_entity.type
_entity.pdbx_description
1 polymer ?
#
loop_
_entity_poly.entity_id
_entity_poly.type
_entity_poly.pdbx_seq_one_letter_code
_entity_poly.pdbx_strand_id
1 'polypeptide(L)'
;MISTNYSDNREVASLKNKLQKYLLSNNYDEFNKINDSYVEKLIDDVETDDNIIKILKQKYGQKDKVEINCRNINSLIELHEVLKEKLGFSQYYVMNWYALREFLKETLLPKMLIFNGWSHLNDIMPNETEKLKEILVECVSNECKVIYKD
;
A
#
# COMPACT_ATOMS: atom_id res chain seq x y z
N MET A 1 -11.44 16.84 4.98
CA MET A 1 -11.99 15.64 4.31
C MET A 1 -12.73 16.13 3.07
N ILE A 2 -12.32 15.74 1.87
CA ILE A 2 -13.03 16.12 0.64
C ILE A 2 -14.19 15.13 0.51
N SER A 3 -15.40 15.55 0.92
CA SER A 3 -16.63 14.82 0.65
C SER A 3 -17.18 15.31 -0.68
N THR A 4 -17.45 14.40 -1.60
CA THR A 4 -18.04 14.72 -2.91
C THR A 4 -19.06 13.65 -3.27
N ASN A 5 -20.26 14.10 -3.63
CA ASN A 5 -21.37 13.34 -4.19
C ASN A 5 -21.18 13.17 -5.71
N TYR A 6 -20.84 11.95 -6.11
CA TYR A 6 -20.49 11.55 -7.48
C TYR A 6 -21.60 11.61 -8.53
N SER A 7 -22.83 11.93 -8.14
CA SER A 7 -23.90 12.20 -9.11
C SER A 7 -23.76 13.58 -9.78
N ASP A 8 -22.85 14.44 -9.30
CA ASP A 8 -22.60 15.76 -9.87
C ASP A 8 -21.26 15.82 -10.63
N ASN A 9 -21.35 15.91 -11.96
CA ASN A 9 -20.22 16.08 -12.87
C ASN A 9 -19.31 17.27 -12.52
N ARG A 10 -19.82 18.29 -11.82
CA ARG A 10 -19.03 19.46 -11.39
C ARG A 10 -18.07 19.12 -10.27
N GLU A 11 -18.43 18.20 -9.39
CA GLU A 11 -17.55 17.76 -8.31
C GLU A 11 -16.40 16.90 -8.83
N VAL A 12 -16.66 16.06 -9.83
CA VAL A 12 -15.63 15.30 -10.55
C VAL A 12 -14.64 16.23 -11.26
N ALA A 13 -15.13 17.24 -11.99
CA ALA A 13 -14.29 18.22 -12.66
C ALA A 13 -13.46 19.07 -11.68
N SER A 14 -14.06 19.47 -10.55
CA SER A 14 -13.37 20.19 -9.47
C SER A 14 -12.21 19.37 -8.90
N LEU A 15 -12.40 18.07 -8.73
CA LEU A 15 -11.35 17.20 -8.25
C LEU A 15 -10.22 16.98 -9.26
N LYS A 16 -10.55 16.74 -10.54
CA LYS A 16 -9.53 16.64 -11.61
C LYS A 16 -8.62 17.87 -11.61
N ASN A 17 -9.19 19.06 -11.50
CA ASN A 17 -8.44 20.31 -11.41
C ASN A 17 -7.56 20.41 -10.16
N LYS A 18 -8.04 19.91 -9.01
CA LYS A 18 -7.23 19.86 -7.77
C LYS A 18 -6.04 18.91 -7.95
N LEU A 19 -6.27 17.69 -8.42
CA LEU A 19 -5.24 16.69 -8.72
C LEU A 19 -4.18 17.24 -9.69
N GLN A 20 -4.61 17.89 -10.76
CA GLN A 20 -3.70 18.49 -11.74
C GLN A 20 -2.84 19.60 -11.12
N LYS A 21 -3.43 20.46 -10.28
CA LYS A 21 -2.67 21.47 -9.51
C LYS A 21 -1.67 20.84 -8.54
N TYR A 22 -2.02 19.73 -7.89
CA TYR A 22 -1.11 19.02 -6.99
C TYR A 22 0.08 18.40 -7.72
N LEU A 23 -0.16 17.75 -8.86
CA LEU A 23 0.89 17.18 -9.71
C LEU A 23 1.85 18.25 -10.24
N LEU A 24 1.33 19.44 -10.59
CA LEU A 24 2.14 20.56 -11.07
C LEU A 24 2.91 21.29 -9.96
N SER A 25 2.48 21.18 -8.69
CA SER A 25 3.09 21.90 -7.56
C SER A 25 4.15 21.10 -6.81
N ASN A 26 4.43 19.85 -7.22
CA ASN A 26 5.42 18.95 -6.61
C ASN A 26 5.23 18.77 -5.09
N ASN A 27 3.99 18.94 -4.60
CA ASN A 27 3.66 18.98 -3.18
C ASN A 27 3.05 17.65 -2.73
N TYR A 28 3.92 16.68 -2.43
CA TYR A 28 3.57 15.29 -2.13
C TYR A 28 2.73 15.11 -0.85
N ASP A 29 2.81 16.03 0.12
CA ASP A 29 2.13 15.92 1.41
C ASP A 29 0.61 16.05 1.32
N GLU A 30 0.11 16.89 0.42
CA GLU A 30 -1.34 17.04 0.17
C GLU A 30 -1.91 15.82 -0.57
N PHE A 31 -1.11 15.24 -1.46
CA PHE A 31 -1.47 14.08 -2.25
C PHE A 31 -1.61 12.80 -1.41
N ASN A 32 -0.91 12.72 -0.28
CA ASN A 32 -1.02 11.63 0.70
C ASN A 32 -2.27 11.74 1.59
N LYS A 33 -3.05 12.84 1.50
CA LYS A 33 -4.30 13.04 2.24
C LYS A 33 -5.55 12.67 1.43
N ILE A 34 -5.38 12.25 0.18
CA ILE A 34 -6.49 11.78 -0.67
C ILE A 34 -6.89 10.40 -0.18
N ASN A 35 -8.17 10.22 0.12
CA ASN A 35 -8.73 9.01 0.74
C ASN A 35 -8.70 7.81 -0.23
N ASP A 36 -8.16 6.67 0.23
CA ASP A 36 -7.84 5.49 -0.58
C ASP A 36 -9.07 4.81 -1.21
N SER A 37 -10.23 4.81 -0.53
CA SER A 37 -11.49 4.24 -1.04
C SER A 37 -12.03 4.91 -2.32
N TYR A 38 -11.59 6.14 -2.58
CA TYR A 38 -12.09 6.99 -3.66
C TYR A 38 -11.39 6.72 -5.00
N VAL A 39 -10.09 6.36 -4.96
CA VAL A 39 -9.29 6.18 -6.18
C VAL A 39 -9.62 4.86 -6.87
N GLU A 40 -9.93 3.82 -6.09
CA GLU A 40 -10.30 2.50 -6.60
C GLU A 40 -11.52 2.56 -7.53
N LYS A 41 -12.58 3.29 -7.16
CA LYS A 41 -13.78 3.47 -8.02
C LYS A 41 -13.51 4.25 -9.30
N LEU A 42 -12.61 5.24 -9.28
CA LEU A 42 -12.23 6.01 -10.46
C LEU A 42 -11.32 5.24 -11.44
N ILE A 43 -10.56 4.27 -10.94
CA ILE A 43 -9.69 3.43 -11.76
C ILE A 43 -10.51 2.45 -12.60
N ASP A 44 -11.62 1.96 -12.05
CA ASP A 44 -12.49 0.94 -12.65
C ASP A 44 -13.53 1.53 -13.62
N ASP A 45 -14.09 2.71 -13.34
CA ASP A 45 -15.19 3.30 -14.15
C ASP A 45 -14.72 4.03 -15.42
N VAL A 46 -13.41 4.20 -15.63
CA VAL A 46 -12.90 5.19 -16.60
C VAL A 46 -12.01 4.55 -17.67
N GLU A 47 -12.62 4.22 -18.82
CA GLU A 47 -11.95 3.97 -20.11
C GLU A 47 -11.40 5.28 -20.74
N THR A 48 -10.63 6.08 -20.01
CA THR A 48 -10.05 7.30 -20.59
C THR A 48 -8.53 7.34 -20.52
N ASP A 49 -7.94 7.78 -21.62
CA ASP A 49 -6.51 8.05 -21.83
C ASP A 49 -6.05 9.34 -21.12
N ASP A 50 -6.64 9.63 -19.95
CA ASP A 50 -6.36 10.82 -19.14
C ASP A 50 -5.08 10.59 -18.33
N ASN A 51 -4.08 11.46 -18.52
CA ASN A 51 -2.79 11.37 -17.83
C ASN A 51 -2.93 11.35 -16.30
N ILE A 52 -3.98 11.96 -15.74
CA ILE A 52 -4.25 11.92 -14.30
C ILE A 52 -4.67 10.51 -13.87
N ILE A 53 -5.53 9.84 -14.66
CA ILE A 53 -5.94 8.45 -14.39
C ILE A 53 -4.74 7.51 -14.54
N LYS A 54 -3.84 7.74 -15.50
CA LYS A 54 -2.58 6.96 -15.61
C LYS A 54 -1.69 7.12 -14.38
N ILE A 55 -1.54 8.33 -13.86
CA ILE A 55 -0.74 8.59 -12.64
C ILE A 55 -1.42 7.96 -11.41
N LEU A 56 -2.75 8.04 -11.31
CA LEU A 56 -3.50 7.38 -10.24
C LEU A 56 -3.41 5.85 -10.34
N LYS A 57 -3.54 5.27 -11.54
CA LYS A 57 -3.31 3.83 -11.79
C LYS A 57 -1.87 3.42 -11.47
N GLN A 58 -0.88 4.27 -11.70
CA GLN A 58 0.51 3.97 -11.32
C GLN A 58 0.75 4.07 -9.80
N LYS A 59 0.06 4.98 -9.12
CA LYS A 59 0.18 5.12 -7.66
C LYS A 59 -0.63 4.09 -6.87
N TYR A 60 -1.87 3.84 -7.31
CA TYR A 60 -2.88 3.07 -6.61
C TYR A 60 -3.22 1.75 -7.31
N GLY A 61 -2.68 1.49 -8.49
CA GLY A 61 -2.83 0.19 -9.15
C GLY A 61 -2.01 -0.88 -8.44
N GLN A 62 -2.47 -2.12 -8.57
CA GLN A 62 -1.79 -3.26 -7.99
C GLN A 62 -0.35 -3.35 -8.51
N LYS A 63 0.63 -3.23 -7.61
CA LYS A 63 2.04 -3.39 -7.96
C LYS A 63 2.29 -4.83 -8.43
N ASP A 64 3.10 -5.04 -9.46
CA ASP A 64 3.45 -6.40 -9.86
C ASP A 64 4.30 -7.11 -8.80
N LYS A 65 5.21 -6.37 -8.16
CA LYS A 65 6.19 -6.95 -7.23
C LYS A 65 6.68 -5.95 -6.20
N VAL A 66 6.78 -6.39 -4.95
CA VAL A 66 7.47 -5.70 -3.85
C VAL A 66 8.50 -6.64 -3.23
N GLU A 67 9.70 -6.12 -2.98
CA GLU A 67 10.77 -6.84 -2.30
C GLU A 67 11.08 -6.19 -0.95
N ILE A 68 11.23 -7.03 0.07
CA ILE A 68 11.62 -6.67 1.43
C ILE A 68 12.96 -7.35 1.70
N ASN A 69 13.99 -6.56 2.00
CA ASN A 69 15.30 -7.08 2.40
C ASN A 69 15.33 -7.24 3.93
N CYS A 70 15.36 -8.49 4.37
CA CYS A 70 15.32 -8.86 5.78
C CYS A 70 16.70 -8.87 6.45
N ARG A 71 17.80 -8.90 5.68
CA ARG A 71 19.16 -9.14 6.21
C ARG A 71 19.67 -8.10 7.20
N ASN A 72 19.07 -6.91 7.21
CA ASN A 72 19.48 -5.80 8.07
C ASN A 72 18.39 -5.40 9.08
N ILE A 73 17.31 -6.17 9.18
CA ILE A 73 16.24 -5.92 10.15
C ILE A 73 16.66 -6.63 11.44
N ASN A 74 16.82 -5.90 12.52
CA ASN A 74 17.34 -6.39 13.79
C ASN A 74 16.33 -6.28 14.95
N SER A 75 15.16 -5.71 14.70
CA SER A 75 14.10 -5.58 15.70
C SER A 75 12.70 -5.65 15.09
N LEU A 76 11.71 -5.92 15.95
CA LEU A 76 10.30 -5.92 15.56
C LEU A 76 9.83 -4.54 15.07
N ILE A 77 10.36 -3.46 15.65
CA ILE A 77 10.04 -2.09 15.23
C ILE A 77 10.54 -1.86 13.81
N GLU A 78 11.80 -2.18 13.52
CA GLU A 78 12.37 -2.07 12.18
C GLU A 78 11.60 -2.92 11.16
N LEU A 79 11.15 -4.11 11.54
CA LEU A 79 10.31 -4.95 10.68
C LEU A 79 9.01 -4.24 10.29
N HIS A 80 8.31 -3.67 11.28
CA HIS A 80 7.08 -2.94 11.04
C HIS A 80 7.30 -1.65 10.22
N GLU A 81 8.41 -0.94 10.45
CA GLU A 81 8.79 0.24 9.66
C GLU A 81 9.02 -0.12 8.19
N VAL A 82 9.77 -1.19 7.93
CA VAL A 82 10.02 -1.66 6.56
C VAL A 82 8.73 -2.13 5.89
N LEU A 83 7.86 -2.85 6.60
CA LEU A 83 6.55 -3.24 6.08
C LEU A 83 5.69 -2.02 5.73
N LYS A 84 5.63 -1.03 6.63
CA LYS A 84 4.92 0.24 6.43
C LYS A 84 5.41 0.96 5.17
N GLU A 85 6.72 1.11 5.02
CA GLU A 85 7.31 1.79 3.87
C GLU A 85 7.05 1.04 2.56
N LYS A 86 7.35 -0.27 2.53
CA LYS A 86 7.30 -1.06 1.29
C LYS A 86 5.88 -1.33 0.79
N LEU A 87 4.95 -1.54 1.72
CA LEU A 87 3.53 -1.75 1.40
C LEU A 87 2.74 -0.44 1.32
N GLY A 88 3.35 0.70 1.68
CA GLY A 88 2.71 2.01 1.57
C GLY A 88 1.60 2.22 2.60
N PHE A 89 1.72 1.63 3.78
CA PHE A 89 0.74 1.83 4.85
C PHE A 89 0.71 3.29 5.32
N SER A 90 -0.48 3.79 5.63
CA SER A 90 -0.69 5.17 6.07
C SER A 90 -0.02 5.48 7.41
N GLN A 91 0.00 6.78 7.76
CA GLN A 91 0.51 7.24 9.06
C GLN A 91 -0.22 6.64 10.27
N TYR A 92 -1.44 6.13 10.10
CA TYR A 92 -2.24 5.52 11.17
C TYR A 92 -1.82 4.09 11.51
N TYR A 93 -0.87 3.53 10.78
CA TYR A 93 -0.29 2.23 11.11
C TYR A 93 0.55 2.30 12.39
N VAL A 94 -0.01 1.82 13.49
CA VAL A 94 0.58 1.85 14.85
C VAL A 94 1.57 0.71 15.14
N MET A 95 2.08 0.05 14.09
CA MET A 95 3.23 -0.90 14.16
C MET A 95 3.08 -2.01 15.21
N ASN A 96 1.91 -2.66 15.22
CA ASN A 96 1.67 -3.86 16.01
C ASN A 96 0.96 -4.92 15.16
N TRP A 97 0.88 -6.15 15.68
CA TRP A 97 0.29 -7.28 14.96
C TRP A 97 -1.18 -7.13 14.62
N TYR A 98 -1.97 -6.48 15.49
CA TYR A 98 -3.38 -6.20 15.21
C TYR A 98 -3.51 -5.24 14.03
N ALA A 99 -2.79 -4.12 14.08
CA ALA A 99 -2.76 -3.15 12.99
C ALA A 99 -2.24 -3.76 11.69
N LEU A 100 -1.26 -4.68 11.74
CA LEU A 100 -0.75 -5.32 10.53
C LEU A 100 -1.85 -6.10 9.81
N ARG A 101 -2.66 -6.86 10.55
CA ARG A 101 -3.78 -7.62 9.97
C ARG A 101 -4.78 -6.71 9.29
N GLU A 102 -5.20 -5.65 9.97
CA GLU A 102 -6.17 -4.70 9.44
C GLU A 102 -5.63 -4.02 8.18
N PHE A 103 -4.39 -3.56 8.21
CA PHE A 103 -3.79 -2.90 7.04
C PHE A 103 -3.56 -3.86 5.87
N LEU A 104 -3.16 -5.11 6.11
CA LEU A 104 -2.99 -6.08 5.01
C LEU A 104 -4.30 -6.40 4.29
N LYS A 105 -5.44 -6.43 5.01
CA LYS A 105 -6.76 -6.69 4.42
C LYS A 105 -7.28 -5.52 3.59
N GLU A 106 -6.98 -4.30 4.01
CA GLU A 106 -7.45 -3.07 3.36
C GLU A 106 -6.47 -2.53 2.30
N THR A 107 -5.26 -3.10 2.21
CA THR A 107 -4.24 -2.66 1.23
C THR A 107 -4.35 -3.48 -0.04
N LEU A 108 -4.37 -2.82 -1.19
CA LEU A 108 -4.17 -3.49 -2.47
C LEU A 108 -2.73 -4.03 -2.59
N LEU A 109 -2.54 -5.28 -2.17
CA LEU A 109 -1.25 -5.95 -2.13
C LEU A 109 -0.68 -6.21 -3.53
N PRO A 110 0.66 -6.26 -3.68
CA PRO A 110 1.26 -6.58 -4.95
C PRO A 110 0.90 -7.99 -5.41
N LYS A 111 1.03 -8.30 -6.70
CA LYS A 111 0.89 -9.69 -7.18
C LYS A 111 1.97 -10.61 -6.59
N MET A 112 3.11 -10.05 -6.20
CA MET A 112 4.21 -10.79 -5.59
C MET A 112 4.88 -10.00 -4.47
N LEU A 113 4.95 -10.59 -3.28
CA LEU A 113 5.67 -10.07 -2.14
C LEU A 113 6.85 -11.00 -1.81
N ILE A 114 8.07 -10.52 -1.96
CA ILE A 114 9.29 -11.32 -1.75
C ILE A 114 10.04 -10.82 -0.52
N PHE A 115 10.28 -11.72 0.43
CA PHE A 115 11.18 -11.49 1.56
C PHE A 115 12.55 -12.13 1.25
N ASN A 116 13.59 -11.32 1.14
CA ASN A 116 14.97 -11.75 0.86
C ASN A 116 15.79 -11.79 2.16
N GLY A 117 16.48 -12.90 2.44
CA GLY A 117 17.20 -13.10 3.69
C GLY A 117 16.27 -13.47 4.84
N TRP A 118 15.26 -14.30 4.58
CA TRP A 118 14.24 -14.66 5.56
C TRP A 118 14.81 -15.39 6.78
N SER A 119 15.83 -16.24 6.57
CA SER A 119 16.58 -16.92 7.64
C SER A 119 17.07 -15.96 8.72
N HIS A 120 17.53 -14.76 8.33
CA HIS A 120 17.99 -13.75 9.30
C HIS A 120 16.92 -13.39 10.33
N LEU A 121 15.67 -13.15 9.90
CA LEU A 121 14.58 -12.86 10.85
C LEU A 121 14.30 -14.06 11.75
N ASN A 122 14.30 -15.26 11.17
CA ASN A 122 14.04 -16.49 11.90
C ASN A 122 15.12 -16.76 12.95
N ASP A 123 16.36 -16.37 12.69
CA ASP A 123 17.48 -16.55 13.61
C ASP A 123 17.44 -15.55 14.78
N ILE A 124 17.13 -14.28 14.51
CA ILE A 124 17.15 -13.23 15.55
C ILE A 124 15.82 -13.09 16.31
N MET A 125 14.69 -13.35 15.65
CA MET A 125 13.34 -13.17 16.20
C MET A 125 12.38 -14.27 15.69
N PRO A 126 12.62 -15.54 16.05
CA PRO A 126 11.87 -16.69 15.53
C PRO A 126 10.36 -16.57 15.80
N ASN A 127 9.97 -16.17 17.01
CA ASN A 127 8.56 -16.04 17.39
C ASN A 127 7.84 -14.96 16.56
N GLU A 128 8.49 -13.82 16.36
CA GLU A 128 7.93 -12.72 15.56
C GLU A 128 7.89 -13.07 14.07
N THR A 129 8.87 -13.83 13.59
CA THR A 129 8.93 -14.33 12.21
C THR A 129 7.80 -15.31 11.93
N GLU A 130 7.53 -16.25 12.85
CA GLU A 130 6.40 -17.16 12.73
C GLU A 130 5.08 -16.39 12.80
N LYS A 131 4.97 -15.40 13.69
CA LYS A 131 3.78 -14.55 13.78
C LYS A 131 3.49 -13.78 12.50
N LEU A 132 4.53 -13.20 11.87
CA LEU A 132 4.41 -12.55 10.57
C LEU A 132 3.93 -13.54 9.51
N LYS A 133 4.49 -14.75 9.49
CA LYS A 133 4.10 -15.80 8.53
C LYS A 133 2.64 -16.21 8.68
N GLU A 134 2.17 -16.43 9.92
CA GLU A 134 0.76 -16.71 10.21
C GLU A 134 -0.15 -15.59 9.69
N ILE A 135 0.21 -14.33 9.97
CA ILE A 135 -0.57 -13.16 9.54
C ILE A 135 -0.64 -13.06 8.02
N LEU A 136 0.49 -13.28 7.34
CA LEU A 136 0.55 -13.25 5.88
C LEU A 136 -0.34 -14.36 5.29
N VAL A 137 -0.30 -15.58 5.85
CA VAL A 137 -1.17 -16.67 5.40
C VAL A 137 -2.66 -16.35 5.62
N GLU A 138 -3.00 -15.70 6.74
CA GLU A 138 -4.39 -15.36 7.07
C GLU A 138 -4.94 -14.20 6.21
N CYS A 139 -4.15 -13.16 5.98
CA CYS A 139 -4.64 -11.89 5.46
C CYS A 139 -4.34 -11.68 3.98
N VAL A 140 -3.33 -12.36 3.41
CA VAL A 140 -2.95 -12.16 2.01
C VAL A 140 -3.85 -12.99 1.10
N SER A 141 -4.50 -12.33 0.14
CA SER A 141 -5.35 -13.02 -0.83
C SER A 141 -4.54 -13.93 -1.77
N ASN A 142 -5.21 -14.89 -2.41
CA ASN A 142 -4.59 -15.76 -3.43
C ASN A 142 -4.03 -14.99 -4.64
N GLU A 143 -4.37 -13.70 -4.79
CA GLU A 143 -3.90 -12.83 -5.86
C GLU A 143 -2.49 -12.27 -5.58
N CYS A 144 -2.02 -12.35 -4.33
CA CYS A 144 -0.67 -11.97 -3.92
C CYS A 144 0.14 -13.21 -3.53
N LYS A 145 1.16 -13.53 -4.33
CA LYS A 145 2.08 -14.63 -4.02
C LYS A 145 3.17 -14.16 -3.07
N VAL A 146 3.20 -14.73 -1.87
CA VAL A 146 4.27 -14.51 -0.90
C VAL A 146 5.41 -15.51 -1.12
N ILE A 147 6.65 -15.02 -1.18
CA ILE A 147 7.86 -15.84 -1.39
C ILE A 147 8.90 -15.49 -0.33
N TYR A 148 9.45 -16.51 0.32
CA TYR A 148 10.56 -16.39 1.27
C TYR A 148 11.84 -16.92 0.61
N LYS A 149 12.92 -16.12 0.63
CA LYS A 149 14.21 -16.44 0.00
C LYS A 149 15.36 -16.20 0.98
N ASP A 150 16.48 -16.88 0.74
CA ASP A 150 17.77 -16.66 1.37
C ASP A 150 18.85 -16.29 0.35
#